data_AF-A0A7W0EKQ3-F1
#
_entry.id   AF-A0A7W0EKQ3-F1
#
_cell.length_a   1.000
_cell.length_b   1.000
_cell.length_c   1.000
_cell.angle_alpha   90.00
_cell.angle_beta   90.00
_cell.angle_gamma   90.00
#
_symmetry.space_group_name_H-M   'P 1'
#
loop_
_entity.id
_entity.type
_entity.pdbx_description
1 polymer ?
#
loop_
_entity_poly.entity_id
_entity_poly.type
_entity_poly.pdbx_seq_one_letter_code
_entity_poly.pdbx_strand_id
1 'polypeptide(L)' 'MKRGSYSERRRGGKLFVCHCCKKELPFCWNCLCGFQICDECFQENKWGLTNGPTWVCPDCGRIRMM' A
#
# COMPACT_ATOMS: atom_id res chain seq x y z
N MET A 1 -19.62 33.76 18.50
CA MET A 1 -20.24 32.57 17.88
C MET A 1 -19.54 32.30 16.55
N LYS A 2 -18.59 31.37 16.49
CA LYS A 2 -17.79 31.13 15.28
C LYS A 2 -18.53 30.16 14.36
N ARG A 3 -18.94 30.67 13.19
CA ARG A 3 -19.50 29.91 12.06
C ARG A 3 -18.39 29.03 11.50
N GLY A 4 -18.45 27.73 11.77
CA GLY A 4 -17.61 26.73 11.12
C GLY A 4 -18.04 26.55 9.68
N SER A 5 -17.55 27.43 8.80
CA SER A 5 -17.39 27.11 7.38
C SER A 5 -16.32 26.04 7.23
N TYR A 6 -16.32 25.38 6.06
CA TYR A 6 -15.49 24.24 5.67
C TYR A 6 -16.10 22.87 5.94
N SER A 7 -17.13 22.60 5.14
CA SER A 7 -17.30 21.30 4.48
C SER A 7 -16.07 20.96 3.61
N GLU A 8 -14.89 20.91 4.21
CA GLU A 8 -13.73 20.28 3.62
C GLU A 8 -13.80 18.84 4.08
N ARG A 9 -14.59 18.05 3.34
CA ARG A 9 -14.37 16.62 3.20
C ARG A 9 -12.97 16.46 2.58
N ARG A 10 -11.93 16.78 3.34
CA ARG A 10 -10.57 16.39 3.00
C ARG A 10 -10.65 14.89 2.94
N ARG A 11 -10.61 14.38 1.71
CA ARG A 11 -10.12 13.05 1.39
C ARG A 11 -8.73 12.98 2.03
N GLY A 12 -8.67 12.76 3.35
CA GLY A 12 -7.42 12.62 4.07
C GLY A 12 -6.71 11.51 3.35
N GLY A 13 -5.63 11.84 2.64
CA GLY A 13 -4.88 10.86 1.85
C GLY A 13 -4.62 9.70 2.80
N LYS A 14 -5.20 8.53 2.51
CA LYS A 14 -4.97 7.36 3.35
C LYS A 14 -3.47 7.14 3.32
N LEU A 15 -2.79 7.47 4.41
CA LEU A 15 -1.40 7.12 4.59
C LEU A 15 -1.38 5.59 4.68
N PHE A 16 -0.72 4.96 3.74
CA PHE A 16 -0.53 3.51 3.74
C PHE A 16 0.71 3.18 4.55
N VAL A 17 0.67 2.11 5.33
CA VAL A 17 1.80 1.69 6.16
C VAL A 17 2.44 0.48 5.51
N CYS A 18 3.71 0.60 5.12
CA CYS A 18 4.46 -0.53 4.58
C CYS A 18 4.72 -1.57 5.67
N HIS A 19 4.43 -2.84 5.40
CA HIS A 19 4.68 -3.94 6.33
C HIS A 19 6.18 -4.16 6.59
N CYS A 20 7.03 -3.97 5.57
CA CYS A 20 8.47 -4.20 5.66
C CYS A 20 9.19 -3.09 6.45
N CYS A 21 9.02 -1.82 6.05
CA CYS A 21 9.75 -0.70 6.65
C CYS A 21 8.94 0.11 7.67
N LYS A 22 7.65 -0.19 7.85
CA LYS A 22 6.73 0.47 8.79
C LYS A 22 6.58 1.99 8.57
N LYS A 23 7.00 2.50 7.41
CA LYS A 23 6.84 3.90 7.04
C LYS A 23 5.42 4.17 6.54
N GLU A 24 4.90 5.32 6.95
CA GLU A 24 3.67 5.91 6.41
C GLU A 24 3.98 6.59 5.08
N LEU A 25 3.33 6.14 4.02
CA LEU A 25 3.61 6.57 2.65
C LEU A 25 2.30 6.93 1.92
N PRO A 26 2.36 7.86 0.96
CA PRO A 26 1.19 8.21 0.16
C PRO A 26 0.75 7.06 -0.77
N PHE A 27 1.63 6.08 -1.01
CA PHE A 27 1.38 4.94 -1.87
C PHE A 27 2.04 3.67 -1.32
N CYS A 28 1.27 2.59 -1.22
CA CYS A 28 1.75 1.23 -1.06
C CYS A 28 0.96 0.30 -1.99
N TRP A 29 1.65 -0.69 -2.53
CA TRP A 29 1.04 -1.87 -3.11
C TRP A 29 0.27 -2.60 -2.01
N ASN A 30 -1.05 -2.68 -2.13
CA ASN A 30 -1.92 -3.34 -1.16
C ASN A 30 -2.48 -4.64 -1.72
N CYS A 31 -2.55 -5.68 -0.91
CA CYS A 31 -3.29 -6.89 -1.19
C CYS A 31 -4.61 -6.86 -0.41
N LEU A 32 -5.65 -7.52 -0.92
CA LEU A 32 -6.95 -7.61 -0.26
C LEU A 32 -6.91 -8.35 1.08
N CYS A 33 -5.85 -9.12 1.37
CA CYS A 33 -5.64 -9.71 2.69
C CYS A 33 -5.23 -8.68 3.76
N GLY A 34 -4.92 -7.44 3.38
CA GLY A 34 -4.46 -6.38 4.26
C GLY A 34 -2.95 -6.10 4.19
N PHE A 35 -2.18 -6.95 3.49
CA PHE A 35 -0.75 -6.73 3.27
C PHE A 35 -0.51 -5.47 2.44
N GLN A 36 0.41 -4.62 2.89
CA GLN A 36 0.78 -3.38 2.22
C GLN A 36 2.30 -3.30 2.14
N ILE A 37 2.85 -3.00 0.97
CA ILE A 37 4.30 -2.86 0.76
C ILE A 37 4.59 -1.63 -0.10
N CYS A 38 5.57 -0.83 0.30
CA CYS A 38 5.98 0.34 -0.49
C CYS A 38 6.71 -0.09 -1.77
N ASP A 39 6.84 0.83 -2.72
CA ASP A 39 7.52 0.55 -3.98
C ASP A 39 8.99 0.15 -3.78
N GLU A 40 9.73 0.86 -2.92
CA GLU A 40 11.13 0.52 -2.58
C GLU A 40 11.27 -0.92 -2.08
N CYS A 41 10.53 -1.28 -1.01
CA CYS A 41 10.59 -2.63 -0.46
C CYS A 41 10.09 -3.68 -1.45
N PHE A 42 9.12 -3.33 -2.31
CA PHE A 42 8.66 -4.22 -3.37
C PHE A 42 9.76 -4.48 -4.40
N GLN A 43 10.50 -3.46 -4.86
CA GLN A 43 11.62 -3.63 -5.79
C GLN A 43 12.76 -4.44 -5.17
N GLU A 44 13.12 -4.17 -3.91
CA GLU A 44 14.16 -4.91 -3.19
C GLU A 44 13.83 -6.41 -3.05
N ASN A 45 12.55 -6.73 -2.83
CA ASN A 45 12.08 -8.10 -2.65
C ASN A 45 11.45 -8.69 -3.93
N LYS A 46 11.58 -8.02 -5.08
CA LYS A 46 10.93 -8.40 -6.34
C LYS A 46 11.29 -9.81 -6.78
N TRP A 47 12.54 -10.22 -6.56
CA TRP A 47 13.04 -11.55 -6.89
C TRP A 47 12.32 -12.68 -6.12
N GLY A 48 11.76 -12.39 -4.94
CA GLY A 48 11.02 -13.35 -4.12
C GLY A 48 9.50 -13.13 -4.08
N LEU A 49 9.04 -11.95 -4.51
CA LEU A 49 7.61 -11.58 -4.51
C LEU A 49 6.95 -11.67 -5.89
N THR A 50 7.72 -11.87 -6.96
CA THR A 50 7.18 -11.92 -8.32
C THR A 50 7.63 -13.19 -9.04
N ASN A 51 6.73 -13.81 -9.79
CA ASN A 51 7.03 -14.98 -10.65
C ASN A 51 7.10 -14.55 -12.13
N GLY A 52 7.74 -13.41 -12.41
CA GLY A 52 7.76 -12.77 -13.73
C GLY A 52 6.78 -11.58 -13.82
N PRO A 53 5.75 -11.61 -14.69
CA PRO A 53 4.81 -10.48 -14.85
C PRO A 53 3.77 -10.37 -13.72
N THR A 54 3.80 -11.30 -12.76
CA THR A 54 2.78 -11.39 -11.71
C THR A 54 3.38 -11.16 -10.33
N TRP A 55 2.67 -10.36 -9.52
CA TRP A 55 2.96 -10.19 -8.11
C TRP A 55 2.25 -11.28 -7.31
N VAL A 56 3.00 -12.00 -6.47
CA VAL A 56 2.48 -12.96 -5.51
C VAL A 56 2.58 -12.36 -4.11
N CYS A 57 1.44 -12.25 -3.42
CA CYS A 57 1.42 -11.75 -2.05
C CYS A 57 2.08 -12.78 -1.11
N PRO A 58 3.06 -12.37 -0.28
CA PRO A 58 3.79 -13.30 0.59
C PRO A 58 2.93 -13.81 1.76
N ASP A 59 1.90 -13.05 2.14
CA ASP A 59 1.08 -13.33 3.31
C ASP A 59 -0.06 -14.32 3.01
N CYS A 60 -0.69 -14.19 1.83
CA CYS A 60 -1.86 -15.01 1.45
C CYS A 60 -1.68 -15.79 0.14
N GLY A 61 -0.53 -15.69 -0.54
CA GLY A 61 -0.26 -16.37 -1.81
C GLY A 61 -1.08 -15.88 -3.00
N ARG A 62 -1.93 -14.85 -2.83
CA ARG A 62 -2.76 -14.33 -3.93
C ARG A 62 -1.90 -13.73 -5.02
N ILE A 63 -2.19 -14.13 -6.25
CA ILE A 63 -1.54 -13.63 -7.45
C ILE A 63 -2.32 -12.42 -7.97
N ARG A 64 -1.61 -11.32 -8.21
CA ARG A 64 -2.09 -10.17 -8.97
C ARG A 64 -1.32 -10.12 -10.28
N MET A 65 -2.06 -10.11 -11.39
CA MET A 65 -1.50 -9.73 -12.68
C MET A 65 -1.32 -8.21 -12.64
N MET A 66 -0.07 -7.75 -12.79
CA MET A 66 0.26 -6.32 -12.87
C MET A 66 -0.13 -5.75 -14.23
#